data_AF-A0A7X4A710-F1
#
_entry.id   AF-A0A7X4A710-F1
#
_cell.length_a   1.000
_cell.length_b   1.000
_cell.length_c   1.000
_cell.angle_alpha   90.00
_cell.angle_beta   90.00
_cell.angle_gamma   90.00
#
_symmetry.space_group_name_H-M   'P 1'
#
loop_
_entity.id
_entity.type
_entity.pdbx_description
1 polymer ?
#
loop_
_entity_poly.entity_id
_entity_poly.type
_entity_poly.pdbx_seq_one_letter_code
_entity_poly.pdbx_strand_id
1 'polypeptide(L)'
;NAPQIGTMDAAMAVEAMGLMKFGNKGDMTRAEIDKLVNFLIEKKKEGHFRAFWETFGQSVNLMVSGEVAIQSMWSPAVTAVKAEGVPCIYAAPKEGMRGWHGGCAISARVTGKQLDAAYEYLNWWLDGWAGAFVARQGYYMSVWSNVKDHLSQEEWDFWYLGKPAAKELSDPFGTPIVKKGEIRDGGSYEARFKNIAVWNSLMKENDYLVKRWTEFLSA
;
A
#
# COMPACT_ATOMS: atom_id res chain seq x y z
N ASN A 1 -1.16 -9.12 12.68
CA ASN A 1 -0.88 -7.72 12.25
C ASN A 1 0.64 -7.53 12.12
N ALA A 2 1.15 -6.84 11.09
CA ALA A 2 2.60 -6.72 10.82
C ALA A 2 3.19 -5.39 11.36
N PRO A 3 4.03 -5.42 12.42
CA PRO A 3 4.57 -4.21 13.06
C PRO A 3 5.42 -3.36 12.10
N GLN A 4 6.10 -3.99 11.13
CA GLN A 4 6.95 -3.31 10.16
C GLN A 4 6.16 -2.46 9.16
N ILE A 5 4.83 -2.58 9.14
CA ILE A 5 3.94 -1.80 8.28
C ILE A 5 3.25 -0.71 9.10
N GLY A 6 2.48 -1.12 10.12
CA GLY A 6 1.64 -0.19 10.88
C GLY A 6 2.42 0.89 11.63
N THR A 7 3.64 0.58 12.10
CA THR A 7 4.48 1.52 12.84
C THR A 7 4.88 2.73 12.00
N MET A 8 5.19 2.53 10.72
CA MET A 8 5.62 3.63 9.84
C MET A 8 4.45 4.57 9.52
N ASP A 9 3.26 4.02 9.27
CA ASP A 9 2.04 4.81 9.06
C ASP A 9 1.71 5.64 10.31
N ALA A 10 1.81 5.04 11.50
CA ALA A 10 1.62 5.72 12.77
C ALA A 10 2.66 6.83 13.01
N ALA A 11 3.93 6.58 12.71
CA ALA A 11 4.98 7.58 12.85
C ALA A 11 4.79 8.79 11.93
N MET A 12 4.36 8.57 10.68
CA MET A 12 4.02 9.66 9.77
C MET A 12 2.88 10.51 10.35
N ALA A 13 1.82 9.88 10.88
CA ALA A 13 0.71 10.59 11.50
C ALA A 13 1.13 11.40 12.74
N VAL A 14 1.93 10.81 13.64
CA VAL A 14 2.41 11.49 14.86
C VAL A 14 3.34 12.66 14.52
N GLU A 15 4.19 12.52 13.50
CA GLU A 15 5.04 13.63 13.05
C GLU A 15 4.23 14.73 12.35
N ALA A 16 3.22 14.37 11.57
CA ALA A 16 2.28 15.32 10.96
C ALA A 16 1.53 16.17 12.01
N MET A 17 1.25 15.58 13.17
CA MET A 17 0.66 16.27 14.33
C MET A 17 1.65 17.15 15.10
N GLY A 18 2.95 17.12 14.76
CA GLY A 18 3.99 17.88 15.45
C GLY A 18 4.36 17.34 16.83
N LEU A 19 3.93 16.12 17.18
CA LEU A 19 4.14 15.54 18.52
C LEU A 19 5.53 14.95 18.70
N MET A 20 6.14 14.49 17.61
CA MET A 20 7.43 13.83 17.63
C MET A 20 8.12 13.97 16.28
N LYS A 21 9.45 14.09 16.28
CA LYS A 21 10.26 13.98 15.06
C LYS A 21 11.03 12.67 15.08
N PHE A 22 11.13 12.04 13.93
CA PHE A 22 11.88 10.80 13.75
C PHE A 22 13.12 11.05 12.92
N GLY A 23 14.28 10.56 13.37
CA GLY A 23 15.52 10.63 12.59
C GLY A 23 15.43 9.81 11.30
N ASN A 24 14.91 8.58 11.41
CA ASN A 24 14.59 7.71 10.28
C ASN A 24 13.34 6.87 10.61
N LYS A 25 12.22 7.13 9.93
CA LYS A 25 10.96 6.39 10.15
C LYS A 25 11.07 4.92 9.71
N GLY A 26 12.00 4.60 8.83
CA GLY A 26 12.30 3.23 8.40
C GLY A 26 13.32 2.51 9.31
N ASP A 27 13.93 3.19 10.27
CA ASP A 27 14.93 2.61 11.18
C ASP A 27 14.92 3.38 12.51
N MET A 28 13.80 3.26 13.25
CA MET A 28 13.61 3.97 14.52
C MET A 28 14.51 3.39 15.62
N THR A 29 15.01 4.29 16.48
CA THR A 29 15.67 3.94 17.73
C THR A 29 14.67 3.40 18.75
N ARG A 30 15.14 2.68 19.78
CA ARG A 30 14.28 2.22 20.88
C ARG A 30 13.50 3.34 21.56
N ALA A 31 14.16 4.49 21.78
CA ALA A 31 13.53 5.64 22.41
C ALA A 31 12.40 6.23 21.53
N GLU A 32 12.56 6.18 20.21
CA GLU A 32 11.51 6.60 19.28
C GLU A 32 10.35 5.60 19.26
N ILE A 33 10.65 4.30 19.22
CA ILE A 33 9.66 3.21 19.31
C ILE A 33 8.84 3.34 20.59
N ASP A 34 9.50 3.56 21.74
CA ASP A 34 8.82 3.68 23.03
C ASP A 34 7.81 4.83 23.06
N LYS A 35 8.23 6.02 22.62
CA LYS A 35 7.37 7.19 22.59
C LYS A 35 6.17 6.97 21.68
N LEU A 36 6.40 6.44 20.47
CA LEU A 36 5.34 6.16 19.51
C LEU A 36 4.35 5.12 20.06
N VAL A 37 4.84 3.99 20.56
CA VAL A 37 3.98 2.90 21.05
C VAL A 37 3.20 3.33 22.29
N ASN A 38 3.80 4.07 23.22
CA ASN A 38 3.08 4.60 24.39
C ASN A 38 1.93 5.53 23.96
N PHE A 39 2.19 6.42 23.01
CA PHE A 39 1.15 7.27 22.43
C PHE A 39 0.02 6.44 21.79
N LEU A 40 0.36 5.40 21.02
CA LEU A 40 -0.65 4.52 20.40
C LEU A 40 -1.48 3.75 21.43
N ILE A 41 -0.86 3.29 22.52
CA ILE A 41 -1.56 2.65 23.65
C ILE A 41 -2.56 3.61 24.28
N GLU A 42 -2.18 4.86 24.54
CA GLU A 42 -3.09 5.88 25.06
C GLU A 42 -4.28 6.07 24.11
N LYS A 43 -4.02 6.23 22.80
CA LYS A 43 -5.08 6.38 21.79
C LYS A 43 -5.98 5.16 21.68
N LYS A 44 -5.46 3.96 21.89
CA LYS A 44 -6.29 2.74 21.98
C LYS A 44 -7.22 2.75 23.18
N LYS A 45 -6.72 3.14 24.36
CA LYS A 45 -7.53 3.25 25.57
C LYS A 45 -8.59 4.35 25.47
N GLU A 46 -8.31 5.40 24.70
CA GLU A 46 -9.27 6.45 24.36
C GLU A 46 -10.32 6.01 23.31
N GLY A 47 -10.20 4.80 22.74
CA GLY A 47 -11.18 4.24 21.81
C GLY A 47 -10.96 4.58 20.33
N HIS A 48 -9.78 5.09 19.94
CA HIS A 48 -9.51 5.46 18.55
C HIS A 48 -9.35 4.27 17.59
N PHE A 49 -9.15 3.04 18.08
CA PHE A 49 -8.93 1.86 17.25
C PHE A 49 -10.11 0.90 17.34
N ARG A 50 -10.83 0.73 16.22
CA ARG A 50 -11.94 -0.22 16.11
C ARG A 50 -11.47 -1.67 16.04
N ALA A 51 -10.44 -1.94 15.25
CA ALA A 51 -9.93 -3.28 14.96
C ALA A 51 -8.49 -3.24 14.40
N PHE A 52 -7.81 -4.39 14.45
CA PHE A 52 -6.51 -4.63 13.82
C PHE A 52 -6.65 -5.80 12.85
N TRP A 53 -6.72 -5.52 11.55
CA TRP A 53 -6.88 -6.57 10.54
C TRP A 53 -5.55 -7.30 10.28
N GLU A 54 -5.66 -8.54 9.81
CA GLU A 54 -4.52 -9.41 9.45
C GLU A 54 -4.60 -9.88 8.00
N THR A 55 -5.80 -9.92 7.43
CA THR A 55 -6.04 -10.38 6.07
C THR A 55 -6.58 -9.27 5.20
N PHE A 56 -6.35 -9.41 3.88
CA PHE A 56 -6.93 -8.54 2.86
C PHE A 56 -8.45 -8.41 3.04
N GLY A 57 -9.17 -9.53 3.14
CA GLY A 57 -10.63 -9.53 3.26
C GLY A 57 -11.15 -8.85 4.52
N GLN A 58 -10.45 -8.99 5.66
CA GLN A 58 -10.80 -8.26 6.88
C GLN A 58 -10.72 -6.75 6.69
N SER A 59 -9.67 -6.25 6.02
CA SER A 59 -9.52 -4.82 5.76
C SER A 59 -10.65 -4.26 4.88
N VAL A 60 -11.07 -5.02 3.86
CA VAL A 60 -12.21 -4.66 2.99
C VAL A 60 -13.52 -4.64 3.78
N ASN A 61 -13.80 -5.70 4.55
CA ASN A 61 -15.04 -5.82 5.32
C ASN A 61 -15.23 -4.67 6.31
N LEU A 62 -14.17 -4.23 6.99
CA LEU A 62 -14.24 -3.10 7.93
C LEU A 62 -14.67 -1.79 7.25
N MET A 63 -14.24 -1.53 6.00
CA MET A 63 -14.71 -0.37 5.24
C MET A 63 -16.15 -0.57 4.76
N VAL A 64 -16.45 -1.74 4.19
CA VAL A 64 -17.75 -2.03 3.58
C VAL A 64 -18.88 -2.01 4.61
N SER A 65 -18.62 -2.53 5.82
CA SER A 65 -19.58 -2.50 6.92
C SER A 65 -19.78 -1.11 7.53
N GLY A 66 -18.91 -0.14 7.20
CA GLY A 66 -18.90 1.19 7.82
C GLY A 66 -18.36 1.19 9.26
N GLU A 67 -17.76 0.10 9.73
CA GLU A 67 -17.16 0.02 11.07
C GLU A 67 -15.94 0.94 11.24
N VAL A 68 -15.26 1.27 10.13
CA VAL A 68 -14.15 2.24 10.11
C VAL A 68 -14.31 3.22 8.97
N ALA A 69 -13.97 4.48 9.23
CA ALA A 69 -13.93 5.54 8.21
C ALA A 69 -12.54 5.70 7.58
N ILE A 70 -11.48 5.29 8.29
CA ILE A 70 -10.09 5.43 7.87
C ILE A 70 -9.28 4.24 8.42
N GLN A 71 -8.39 3.71 7.60
CA GLN A 71 -7.41 2.70 7.98
C GLN A 71 -6.28 2.64 6.96
N SER A 72 -5.15 2.04 7.36
CA SER A 72 -4.11 1.65 6.40
C SER A 72 -4.61 0.48 5.56
N MET A 73 -4.48 0.60 4.23
CA MET A 73 -4.91 -0.40 3.26
C MET A 73 -3.97 -0.43 2.06
N TRP A 74 -3.98 -1.56 1.35
CA TRP A 74 -3.36 -1.66 0.03
C TRP A 74 -4.32 -1.15 -1.05
N SER A 75 -3.78 -0.62 -2.16
CA SER A 75 -4.60 -0.07 -3.25
C SER A 75 -5.67 -1.07 -3.80
N PRO A 76 -5.38 -2.37 -4.00
CA PRO A 76 -6.39 -3.34 -4.42
C PRO A 76 -7.51 -3.54 -3.42
N ALA A 77 -7.28 -3.30 -2.14
CA ALA A 77 -8.34 -3.38 -1.13
C ALA A 77 -9.31 -2.20 -1.29
N VAL A 78 -8.82 -1.01 -1.65
CA VAL A 78 -9.70 0.13 -2.02
C VAL A 78 -10.46 -0.16 -3.31
N THR A 79 -9.81 -0.77 -4.31
CA THR A 79 -10.50 -1.28 -5.51
C THR A 79 -11.61 -2.26 -5.16
N ALA A 80 -11.36 -3.21 -4.26
CA ALA A 80 -12.37 -4.17 -3.81
C ALA A 80 -13.54 -3.51 -3.07
N VAL A 81 -13.28 -2.53 -2.19
CA VAL A 81 -14.34 -1.76 -1.52
C VAL A 81 -15.21 -1.00 -2.55
N LYS A 82 -14.58 -0.38 -3.56
CA LYS A 82 -15.30 0.28 -4.65
C LYS A 82 -16.14 -0.70 -5.48
N ALA A 83 -15.63 -1.90 -5.74
CA ALA A 83 -16.34 -2.95 -6.46
C ALA A 83 -17.60 -3.42 -5.71
N GLU A 84 -17.59 -3.39 -4.37
CA GLU A 84 -18.76 -3.60 -3.51
C GLU A 84 -19.74 -2.39 -3.48
N GLY A 85 -19.49 -1.36 -4.29
CA GLY A 85 -20.34 -0.17 -4.41
C GLY A 85 -20.13 0.87 -3.29
N VAL A 86 -19.14 0.68 -2.42
CA VAL A 86 -18.87 1.61 -1.31
C VAL A 86 -17.86 2.68 -1.75
N PRO A 87 -18.20 3.99 -1.64
CA PRO A 87 -17.27 5.06 -1.94
C PRO A 87 -16.02 4.98 -1.04
N CYS A 88 -14.84 4.84 -1.66
CA CYS A 88 -13.57 4.75 -0.94
C CYS A 88 -12.48 5.48 -1.71
N ILE A 89 -11.63 6.23 -1.02
CA ILE A 89 -10.52 6.98 -1.63
C ILE A 89 -9.19 6.44 -1.11
N TYR A 90 -8.18 6.38 -1.99
CA TYR A 90 -6.82 6.05 -1.55
C TYR A 90 -6.08 7.34 -1.19
N ALA A 91 -6.23 7.80 0.05
CA ALA A 91 -5.69 9.08 0.50
C ALA A 91 -4.20 9.26 0.15
N ALA A 92 -3.83 10.48 -0.26
CA ALA A 92 -2.46 10.90 -0.55
C ALA A 92 -2.04 12.00 0.45
N PRO A 93 -1.46 11.62 1.61
CA PRO A 93 -1.07 12.58 2.64
C PRO A 93 -0.06 13.61 2.13
N LYS A 94 -0.14 14.84 2.63
CA LYS A 94 0.76 15.94 2.26
C LYS A 94 2.20 15.72 2.73
N GLU A 95 2.37 14.93 3.79
CA GLU A 95 3.65 14.53 4.37
C GLU A 95 4.35 13.43 3.56
N GLY A 96 3.64 12.86 2.58
CA GLY A 96 4.08 11.73 1.79
C GLY A 96 3.49 10.39 2.27
N MET A 97 3.72 9.38 1.45
CA MET A 97 3.17 8.04 1.65
C MET A 97 4.26 7.03 2.04
N ARG A 98 3.83 5.95 2.69
CA ARG A 98 4.65 4.74 2.84
C ARG A 98 4.70 4.00 1.49
N GLY A 99 5.89 3.87 0.94
CA GLY A 99 6.20 3.05 -0.21
C GLY A 99 6.51 1.61 0.20
N TRP A 100 6.23 0.66 -0.67
CA TRP A 100 6.70 -0.72 -0.54
C TRP A 100 7.00 -1.26 -1.93
N HIS A 101 7.91 -2.22 -2.00
CA HIS A 101 8.31 -2.85 -3.25
C HIS A 101 8.42 -4.35 -3.02
N GLY A 102 7.75 -5.14 -3.86
CA GLY A 102 7.88 -6.59 -3.91
C GLY A 102 8.68 -6.99 -5.13
N GLY A 103 9.49 -8.04 -4.99
CA GLY A 103 10.26 -8.62 -6.08
C GLY A 103 10.22 -10.14 -6.03
N CYS A 104 10.41 -10.76 -7.19
CA CYS A 104 10.61 -12.19 -7.28
C CYS A 104 12.11 -12.50 -7.25
N ALA A 105 12.50 -13.50 -6.47
CA ALA A 105 13.88 -13.97 -6.41
C ALA A 105 13.91 -15.48 -6.66
N ILE A 106 14.91 -15.94 -7.41
CA ILE A 106 15.15 -17.35 -7.64
C ILE A 106 16.09 -17.85 -6.55
N SER A 107 15.72 -18.95 -5.89
CA SER A 107 16.62 -19.60 -4.92
C SER A 107 17.88 -20.11 -5.62
N ALA A 108 19.04 -19.85 -5.03
CA ALA A 108 20.34 -20.26 -5.56
C ALA A 108 20.51 -21.80 -5.69
N ARG A 109 19.59 -22.59 -5.12
CA ARG A 109 19.58 -24.06 -5.22
C ARG A 109 18.77 -24.59 -6.40
N VAL A 110 18.04 -23.73 -7.11
CA VAL A 110 17.22 -24.13 -8.25
C VAL A 110 18.11 -24.29 -9.47
N THR A 111 18.06 -25.45 -10.12
CA THR A 111 18.90 -25.81 -11.26
C THR A 111 18.10 -26.58 -12.30
N GLY A 112 18.61 -26.69 -13.52
CA GLY A 112 17.98 -27.46 -14.60
C GLY A 112 16.61 -26.91 -14.99
N LYS A 113 15.66 -27.79 -15.33
CA LYS A 113 14.34 -27.39 -15.86
C LYS A 113 13.55 -26.48 -14.92
N GLN A 114 13.73 -26.62 -13.60
CA GLN A 114 13.08 -25.73 -12.64
C GLN A 114 13.62 -24.30 -12.72
N LEU A 115 14.91 -24.12 -13.05
CA LEU A 115 15.50 -22.81 -13.25
C LEU A 115 14.97 -22.16 -14.51
N ASP A 116 14.87 -22.93 -15.60
CA ASP A 116 14.30 -22.45 -16.87
C ASP A 116 12.85 -21.98 -16.66
N ALA A 117 12.02 -22.79 -16.01
CA ALA A 117 10.63 -22.43 -15.70
C ALA A 117 10.53 -21.18 -14.78
N ALA A 118 11.46 -21.01 -13.84
CA ALA A 118 11.52 -19.82 -13.00
C ALA A 118 11.83 -18.56 -13.83
N TYR A 119 12.74 -18.66 -14.80
CA TYR A 119 13.02 -17.55 -15.72
C TYR A 119 11.86 -17.27 -16.68
N GLU A 120 11.19 -18.29 -17.22
CA GLU A 120 9.98 -18.12 -18.03
C GLU A 120 8.90 -17.37 -17.23
N TYR A 121 8.71 -17.72 -15.96
CA TYR A 121 7.77 -17.04 -15.09
C TYR A 121 8.14 -15.57 -14.81
N LEU A 122 9.42 -15.29 -14.56
CA LEU A 122 9.90 -13.91 -14.41
C LEU A 122 9.70 -13.10 -15.70
N ASN A 123 10.04 -13.68 -16.85
CA ASN A 123 9.86 -13.05 -18.15
C ASN A 123 8.37 -12.72 -18.36
N TRP A 124 7.46 -13.64 -18.07
CA TRP A 124 6.03 -13.39 -18.18
C TRP A 124 5.55 -12.22 -17.29
N TRP A 125 6.04 -12.13 -16.05
CA TRP A 125 5.74 -10.98 -15.17
C TRP A 125 6.25 -9.64 -15.74
N LEU A 126 7.41 -9.67 -16.40
CA LEU A 126 8.08 -8.49 -16.94
C LEU A 126 7.63 -8.14 -18.37
N ASP A 127 6.94 -9.04 -19.06
CA ASP A 127 6.44 -8.85 -20.43
C ASP A 127 5.37 -7.77 -20.54
N GLY A 128 4.71 -7.42 -19.42
CA GLY A 128 3.86 -6.24 -19.31
C GLY A 128 2.40 -6.54 -19.01
N TRP A 129 1.85 -7.66 -19.50
CA TRP A 129 0.44 -8.03 -19.27
C TRP A 129 0.09 -8.09 -17.77
N ALA A 130 0.93 -8.78 -16.98
CA ALA A 130 0.73 -8.92 -15.54
C ALA A 130 0.80 -7.55 -14.84
N GLY A 131 1.66 -6.66 -15.32
CA GLY A 131 1.74 -5.28 -14.85
C GLY A 131 0.50 -4.45 -15.17
N ALA A 132 -0.07 -4.60 -16.36
CA ALA A 132 -1.32 -3.94 -16.74
C ALA A 132 -2.51 -4.47 -15.94
N PHE A 133 -2.52 -5.77 -15.64
CA PHE A 133 -3.50 -6.38 -14.76
C PHE A 133 -3.47 -5.71 -13.39
N VAL A 134 -2.32 -5.65 -12.71
CA VAL A 134 -2.25 -5.04 -11.37
C VAL A 134 -2.39 -3.51 -11.40
N ALA A 135 -2.10 -2.84 -12.52
CA ALA A 135 -2.30 -1.40 -12.70
C ALA A 135 -3.76 -0.97 -12.57
N ARG A 136 -4.70 -1.79 -13.04
CA ARG A 136 -6.14 -1.56 -12.88
C ARG A 136 -6.63 -1.71 -11.42
N GLN A 137 -5.73 -2.09 -10.50
CA GLN A 137 -5.94 -2.10 -9.05
C GLN A 137 -5.08 -1.04 -8.33
N GLY A 138 -4.42 -0.17 -9.09
CA GLY A 138 -3.56 0.90 -8.61
C GLY A 138 -2.16 0.48 -8.13
N TYR A 139 -1.70 -0.72 -8.51
CA TYR A 139 -0.30 -1.14 -8.37
C TYR A 139 0.52 -0.79 -9.60
N TYR A 140 1.85 -0.82 -9.47
CA TYR A 140 2.76 -0.44 -10.55
C TYR A 140 3.92 -1.42 -10.63
N MET A 141 4.30 -1.79 -11.86
CA MET A 141 5.52 -2.56 -12.13
C MET A 141 6.70 -1.63 -12.34
N SER A 142 7.89 -2.07 -11.93
CA SER A 142 9.12 -1.31 -12.14
C SER A 142 9.45 -1.11 -13.62
N VAL A 143 9.15 -2.11 -14.47
CA VAL A 143 9.31 -2.03 -15.93
C VAL A 143 8.01 -1.53 -16.54
N TRP A 144 7.71 -0.26 -16.31
CA TRP A 144 6.45 0.34 -16.74
C TRP A 144 6.30 0.44 -18.27
N SER A 145 7.40 0.45 -19.02
CA SER A 145 7.38 0.59 -20.49
C SER A 145 6.58 -0.53 -21.15
N ASN A 146 6.81 -1.78 -20.73
CA ASN A 146 6.14 -2.96 -21.27
C ASN A 146 4.66 -2.97 -20.86
N VAL A 147 4.33 -2.41 -19.69
CA VAL A 147 2.93 -2.32 -19.22
C VAL A 147 2.08 -1.44 -20.12
N LYS A 148 2.66 -0.39 -20.71
CA LYS A 148 1.93 0.57 -21.55
C LYS A 148 1.23 -0.10 -22.72
N ASP A 149 1.86 -1.09 -23.34
CA ASP A 149 1.34 -1.77 -24.53
C ASP A 149 0.15 -2.70 -24.22
N HIS A 150 -0.12 -2.95 -22.93
CA HIS A 150 -1.25 -3.75 -22.45
C HIS A 150 -2.36 -2.92 -21.79
N LEU A 151 -2.26 -1.60 -21.86
CA LEU A 151 -3.28 -0.67 -21.39
C LEU A 151 -3.86 0.10 -22.58
N SER A 152 -5.17 0.32 -22.57
CA SER A 152 -5.78 1.31 -23.45
C SER A 152 -5.25 2.72 -23.13
N GLN A 153 -5.38 3.64 -24.08
CA GLN A 153 -4.92 5.01 -23.88
C GLN A 153 -5.62 5.67 -22.68
N GLU A 154 -6.90 5.39 -22.47
CA GLU A 154 -7.69 5.94 -21.36
C GLU A 154 -7.25 5.36 -20.01
N GLU A 155 -6.92 4.06 -19.96
CA GLU A 155 -6.35 3.44 -18.77
C GLU A 155 -4.97 4.00 -18.46
N TRP A 156 -4.10 4.17 -19.47
CA TRP A 156 -2.78 4.77 -19.30
C TRP A 156 -2.88 6.22 -18.78
N ASP A 157 -3.75 7.01 -19.40
CA ASP A 157 -3.99 8.40 -19.03
C ASP A 157 -4.44 8.54 -17.58
N PHE A 158 -5.33 7.67 -17.11
CA PHE A 158 -5.80 7.68 -15.72
C PHE A 158 -4.77 7.11 -14.74
N TRP A 159 -4.32 5.86 -14.94
CA TRP A 159 -3.50 5.14 -13.97
C TRP A 159 -2.06 5.66 -13.87
N TYR A 160 -1.47 6.08 -14.99
CA TYR A 160 -0.06 6.49 -15.06
C TYR A 160 0.10 8.01 -15.18
N LEU A 161 -0.70 8.68 -16.01
CA LEU A 161 -0.58 10.13 -16.17
C LEU A 161 -1.44 10.93 -15.19
N GLY A 162 -2.34 10.27 -14.46
CA GLY A 162 -3.19 10.92 -13.46
C GLY A 162 -4.22 11.89 -14.03
N LYS A 163 -4.55 11.76 -15.33
CA LYS A 163 -5.58 12.59 -15.98
C LYS A 163 -6.98 12.16 -15.54
N PRO A 164 -7.99 13.04 -15.66
CA PRO A 164 -9.38 12.64 -15.45
C PRO A 164 -9.78 11.46 -16.35
N ALA A 165 -10.54 10.51 -15.81
CA ALA A 165 -10.99 9.35 -16.56
C ALA A 165 -11.91 9.77 -17.72
N ALA A 166 -11.52 9.51 -18.96
CA ALA A 166 -12.29 9.90 -20.15
C ALA A 166 -13.63 9.13 -20.28
N LYS A 167 -13.68 7.93 -19.69
CA LYS A 167 -14.82 7.02 -19.62
C LYS A 167 -14.79 6.27 -18.29
N GLU A 168 -15.82 5.48 -18.04
CA GLU A 168 -15.81 4.52 -16.93
C GLU A 168 -14.67 3.50 -17.13
N LEU A 169 -13.90 3.22 -16.08
CA LEU A 169 -12.83 2.22 -16.10
C LEU A 169 -13.13 1.13 -15.07
N SER A 170 -12.84 -0.11 -15.48
CA SER A 170 -13.04 -1.29 -14.65
C SER A 170 -11.78 -1.76 -13.95
N ASP A 171 -11.97 -2.58 -12.92
CA ASP A 171 -10.93 -3.41 -12.36
C ASP A 171 -10.53 -4.52 -13.37
N PRO A 172 -9.52 -5.35 -13.07
CA PRO A 172 -9.12 -6.45 -13.97
C PRO A 172 -10.18 -7.51 -14.25
N PHE A 173 -11.25 -7.55 -13.48
CA PHE A 173 -12.31 -8.55 -13.56
C PHE A 173 -13.55 -8.01 -14.29
N GLY A 174 -13.51 -6.74 -14.73
CA GLY A 174 -14.57 -6.10 -15.49
C GLY A 174 -15.53 -5.27 -14.63
N THR A 175 -15.35 -5.22 -13.31
CA THR A 175 -16.22 -4.42 -12.43
C THR A 175 -15.90 -2.94 -12.56
N PRO A 176 -16.87 -2.07 -12.87
CA PRO A 176 -16.65 -0.63 -12.90
C PRO A 176 -16.24 -0.08 -11.53
N ILE A 177 -15.09 0.60 -11.45
CA ILE A 177 -14.53 1.13 -10.19
C ILE A 177 -14.10 2.60 -10.29
N VAL A 178 -14.00 3.16 -11.49
CA VAL A 178 -13.63 4.54 -11.73
C VAL A 178 -14.70 5.18 -12.60
N LYS A 179 -15.30 6.26 -12.10
CA LYS A 179 -16.33 6.99 -12.84
C LYS A 179 -15.69 7.92 -13.88
N LYS A 180 -16.42 8.19 -14.97
CA LYS A 180 -16.03 9.24 -15.92
C LYS A 180 -15.80 10.57 -15.18
N GLY A 181 -14.68 11.22 -15.45
CA GLY A 181 -14.26 12.48 -14.84
C GLY A 181 -13.56 12.35 -13.48
N GLU A 182 -13.51 11.14 -12.90
CA GLU A 182 -12.74 10.89 -11.67
C GLU A 182 -11.25 11.13 -11.91
N ILE A 183 -10.57 11.70 -10.92
CA ILE A 183 -9.13 11.96 -10.94
C ILE A 183 -8.45 10.95 -10.04
N ARG A 184 -7.34 10.37 -10.50
CA ARG A 184 -6.58 9.39 -9.73
C ARG A 184 -6.06 10.02 -8.44
N ASP A 185 -6.39 9.41 -7.31
CA ASP A 185 -5.87 9.84 -6.01
C ASP A 185 -4.34 9.96 -6.04
N GLY A 186 -3.79 11.04 -5.48
CA GLY A 186 -2.34 11.30 -5.47
C GLY A 186 -1.72 11.64 -6.83
N GLY A 187 -2.53 11.73 -7.90
CA GLY A 187 -2.10 12.15 -9.23
C GLY A 187 -1.40 11.05 -10.04
N SER A 188 -0.47 11.47 -10.90
CA SER A 188 0.28 10.59 -11.79
C SER A 188 1.15 9.59 -11.03
N TYR A 189 1.55 8.52 -11.69
CA TYR A 189 2.55 7.57 -11.18
C TYR A 189 3.81 8.31 -10.68
N GLU A 190 4.31 9.26 -11.47
CA GLU A 190 5.50 10.05 -11.12
C GLU A 190 5.26 10.92 -9.88
N ALA A 191 4.10 11.58 -9.78
CA ALA A 191 3.75 12.41 -8.61
C ALA A 191 3.66 11.56 -7.35
N ARG A 192 3.01 10.40 -7.42
CA ARG A 192 2.91 9.43 -6.31
C ARG A 192 4.28 8.94 -5.89
N PHE A 193 5.15 8.60 -6.84
CA PHE A 193 6.50 8.09 -6.55
C PHE A 193 7.42 9.16 -5.94
N LYS A 194 7.32 10.42 -6.39
CA LYS A 194 8.04 11.57 -5.80
C LYS A 194 7.60 11.89 -4.38
N ASN A 195 6.41 11.46 -3.97
CA ASN A 195 5.83 11.74 -2.67
C ASN A 195 5.94 10.56 -1.68
N ILE A 196 6.95 9.70 -1.83
CA ILE A 196 7.22 8.62 -0.88
C ILE A 196 8.07 9.19 0.27
N ALA A 197 7.53 9.13 1.49
CA ALA A 197 8.20 9.63 2.70
C ALA A 197 9.06 8.56 3.39
N VAL A 198 8.66 7.30 3.27
CA VAL A 198 9.34 6.16 3.89
C VAL A 198 9.10 4.92 3.07
N TRP A 199 10.13 4.09 2.92
CA TRP A 199 10.01 2.76 2.33
C TRP A 199 9.87 1.71 3.42
N ASN A 200 9.06 0.69 3.19
CA ASN A 200 9.05 -0.50 4.03
C ASN A 200 10.48 -1.05 4.18
N SER A 201 10.89 -1.23 5.43
CA SER A 201 12.21 -1.69 5.80
C SER A 201 12.13 -2.50 7.10
N LEU A 202 13.12 -3.37 7.28
CA LEU A 202 13.35 -4.03 8.55
C LEU A 202 14.26 -3.13 9.39
N MET A 203 13.75 -2.64 10.52
CA MET A 203 14.53 -1.80 11.45
C MET A 203 15.60 -2.62 12.16
N LYS A 204 16.72 -2.01 12.55
CA LYS A 204 17.74 -2.68 13.37
C LYS A 204 17.18 -3.19 14.70
N GLU A 205 16.27 -2.43 15.29
CA GLU A 205 15.59 -2.77 16.54
C GLU A 205 14.30 -3.57 16.31
N ASN A 206 14.18 -4.35 15.23
CA ASN A 206 12.94 -5.04 14.86
C ASN A 206 12.37 -5.92 15.98
N ASP A 207 13.19 -6.72 16.66
CA ASP A 207 12.69 -7.61 17.71
C ASP A 207 12.11 -6.82 18.89
N TYR A 208 12.73 -5.69 19.19
CA TYR A 208 12.23 -4.75 20.19
C TYR A 208 10.93 -4.09 19.74
N LEU A 209 10.85 -3.67 18.47
CA LEU A 209 9.62 -3.15 17.86
C LEU A 209 8.48 -4.17 17.95
N VAL A 210 8.72 -5.44 17.59
CA VAL A 210 7.72 -6.50 17.66
C VAL A 210 7.17 -6.63 19.07
N LYS A 211 8.05 -6.66 20.09
CA LYS A 211 7.63 -6.71 21.50
C LYS A 211 6.72 -5.54 21.85
N ARG A 212 7.13 -4.30 21.56
CA ARG A 212 6.37 -3.09 21.92
C ARG A 212 5.06 -2.99 21.15
N TRP A 213 5.05 -3.40 19.88
CA TRP A 213 3.82 -3.49 19.10
C TRP A 213 2.83 -4.51 19.67
N THR A 214 3.31 -5.68 20.13
CA THR A 214 2.46 -6.65 20.82
C THR A 214 1.84 -6.07 22.08
N GLU A 215 2.60 -5.30 22.87
CA GLU A 215 2.07 -4.60 24.05
C GLU A 215 0.92 -3.66 23.64
N PHE A 216 1.08 -2.88 22.56
CA PHE A 216 0.01 -2.07 21.99
C PHE A 216 -1.23 -2.86 21.56
N LEU A 217 -1.03 -3.97 20.84
CA LEU A 217 -2.15 -4.83 20.41
C LEU A 217 -2.90 -5.47 21.59
N SER A 218 -2.23 -5.67 22.73
CA SER A 218 -2.82 -6.25 23.95
C SER A 218 -3.40 -5.23 24.95
N ALA A 219 -3.08 -3.95 24.81
CA ALA A 219 -3.42 -2.89 25.78
C ALA A 219 -4.89 -2.44 25.82
#